data_AF-A0A8T9C354-F1
#
_entry.id   AF-A0A8T9C354-F1
#
_cell.length_a   1.000
_cell.length_b   1.000
_cell.length_c   1.000
_cell.angle_alpha   90.00
_cell.angle_beta   90.00
_cell.angle_gamma   90.00
#
_symmetry.space_group_name_H-M   'P 1'
#
loop_
_entity.id
_entity.type
_entity.pdbx_description
1 polymer ?
#
loop_
_entity_poly.entity_id
_entity_poly.type
_entity_poly.pdbx_seq_one_letter_code
_entity_poly.pdbx_strand_id
1 'polypeptide(L)'
;MSAWKDVRLTKLRKQAAQDTIDRSRSSQIKDDYTKSAITAANIMSVGVRGKDCAVVLSQKKVPDKLIDPSSVTHIFQLSPSVGCVMTGSIADARAFVQRAIGEASEFRYKFGYEMPCDALAKRIANISQVYTQRAYMRPYGVATTLISLDSEFGPQLYKCDPAGYYTGYKGTASGPKQQEAFNHLEKKLKNKDCADGSWEDVVELGITTLSTVLSVDFKKGELEIGIVGGPKKDGEGTDPGFRALTEEEIDERLQAIADKD
;
A
#
# COMPACT_ATOMS: atom_id res chain seq x y z
N MET A 1 -56.17 9.41 17.72
CA MET A 1 -54.93 8.62 17.98
C MET A 1 -53.95 8.56 16.79
N SER A 2 -54.37 8.75 15.52
CA SER A 2 -53.44 8.69 14.36
C SER A 2 -52.49 9.89 14.27
N ALA A 3 -52.98 11.12 14.43
CA ALA A 3 -52.16 12.35 14.29
C ALA A 3 -50.95 12.41 15.24
N TRP A 4 -51.06 11.86 16.45
CA TRP A 4 -49.95 11.79 17.42
C TRP A 4 -48.88 10.77 17.03
N LYS A 5 -49.28 9.66 16.38
CA LYS A 5 -48.33 8.67 15.84
C LYS A 5 -47.56 9.29 14.66
N ASP A 6 -48.22 10.06 13.81
CA ASP A 6 -47.59 10.71 12.64
C ASP A 6 -46.58 11.80 13.05
N VAL A 7 -46.88 12.61 14.07
CA VAL A 7 -45.92 13.60 14.61
C VAL A 7 -44.70 12.92 15.23
N ARG A 8 -44.89 11.82 15.98
CA ARG A 8 -43.79 11.05 16.58
C ARG A 8 -42.93 10.39 15.51
N LEU A 9 -43.54 9.80 14.47
CA LEU A 9 -42.83 9.20 13.35
C LEU A 9 -42.00 10.24 12.59
N THR A 10 -42.55 11.43 12.40
CA THR A 10 -41.86 12.54 11.71
C THR A 10 -40.66 13.03 12.51
N LYS A 11 -40.77 13.16 13.84
CA LYS A 11 -39.63 13.50 14.72
C LYS A 11 -38.54 12.42 14.68
N LEU A 12 -38.91 11.14 14.74
CA LEU A 12 -37.95 10.04 14.65
C LEU A 12 -37.24 10.00 13.29
N ARG A 13 -37.94 10.26 12.18
CA ARG A 13 -37.34 10.37 10.85
C ARG A 13 -36.34 11.52 10.75
N LYS A 14 -36.69 12.69 11.32
CA LYS A 14 -35.78 13.84 11.36
C LYS A 14 -34.53 13.56 12.21
N GLN A 15 -34.69 12.91 13.36
CA GLN A 15 -33.56 12.50 14.21
C GLN A 15 -32.65 11.51 13.48
N ALA A 16 -33.21 10.46 12.88
CA ALA A 16 -32.43 9.48 12.13
C ALA A 16 -31.68 10.10 10.93
N ALA A 17 -32.29 11.08 10.25
CA ALA A 17 -31.62 11.84 9.19
C ALA A 17 -30.44 12.65 9.74
N GLN A 18 -30.62 13.33 10.88
CA GLN A 18 -29.57 14.08 11.54
C GLN A 18 -28.41 13.18 12.00
N ASP A 19 -28.72 12.04 12.64
CA ASP A 19 -27.72 11.07 13.07
C ASP A 19 -26.91 10.52 11.88
N THR A 20 -27.55 10.36 10.72
CA THR A 20 -26.86 9.94 9.48
C THR A 20 -25.89 10.99 8.98
N ILE A 21 -26.28 12.27 9.01
CA ILE A 21 -25.42 13.42 8.63
C ILE A 21 -24.23 13.55 9.59
N ASP A 22 -24.45 13.36 10.89
CA ASP A 22 -23.37 13.48 11.87
C ASP A 22 -22.37 12.32 11.76
N ARG A 23 -22.86 11.11 11.44
CA ARG A 23 -21.98 9.97 11.12
C ARG A 23 -21.15 10.20 9.86
N SER A 24 -21.73 10.76 8.80
CA SER A 24 -20.98 11.04 7.57
C SER A 24 -19.89 12.09 7.79
N ARG A 25 -20.21 13.18 8.51
CA ARG A 25 -19.22 14.20 8.90
C ARG A 25 -18.10 13.64 9.76
N SER A 26 -18.42 12.83 10.76
CA SER A 26 -17.41 12.18 11.60
C SER A 26 -16.47 11.29 10.78
N SER A 27 -17.02 10.53 9.82
CA SER A 27 -16.22 9.70 8.92
C SER A 27 -15.28 10.53 8.05
N GLN A 28 -15.74 11.67 7.53
CA GLN A 28 -14.92 12.56 6.70
C GLN A 28 -13.79 13.19 7.50
N ILE A 29 -14.05 13.68 8.72
CA ILE A 29 -13.02 14.24 9.60
C ILE A 29 -11.93 13.19 9.91
N LYS A 30 -12.34 11.95 10.14
CA LYS A 30 -11.42 10.82 10.38
C LYS A 30 -10.53 10.55 9.17
N ASP A 31 -11.11 10.54 7.96
CA ASP A 31 -10.39 10.36 6.72
C ASP A 31 -9.34 11.48 6.52
N ASP A 32 -9.75 12.75 6.64
CA ASP A 32 -8.84 13.90 6.50
C ASP A 32 -7.69 13.87 7.52
N TYR A 33 -7.98 13.48 8.77
CA TYR A 33 -6.97 13.29 9.80
C TYR A 33 -6.00 12.16 9.45
N THR A 34 -6.49 11.01 8.98
CA THR A 34 -5.63 9.88 8.61
C THR A 34 -4.74 10.19 7.41
N LYS A 35 -5.25 10.92 6.41
CA LYS A 35 -4.45 11.39 5.26
C LYS A 35 -3.34 12.33 5.72
N SER A 36 -3.65 13.23 6.64
CA SER A 36 -2.66 14.12 7.26
C SER A 36 -1.62 13.35 8.07
N ALA A 37 -2.01 12.30 8.81
CA ALA A 37 -1.10 11.43 9.55
C ALA A 37 -0.16 10.62 8.64
N ILE A 38 -0.66 10.14 7.49
CA ILE A 38 0.17 9.44 6.48
C ILE A 38 1.26 10.39 5.96
N THR A 39 0.89 11.62 5.61
CA THR A 39 1.84 12.63 5.14
C THR A 39 2.82 13.06 6.24
N ALA A 40 2.37 13.16 7.49
CA ALA A 40 3.21 13.56 8.63
C ALA A 40 4.32 12.55 8.95
N ALA A 41 4.15 11.27 8.59
CA ALA A 41 5.23 10.28 8.71
C ALA A 41 6.45 10.60 7.84
N ASN A 42 6.28 11.46 6.82
CA ASN A 42 7.35 11.91 5.92
C ASN A 42 8.14 10.75 5.27
N ILE A 43 7.45 9.66 4.95
CA ILE A 43 7.95 8.53 4.18
C ILE A 43 7.17 8.49 2.87
N MET A 44 7.89 8.26 1.77
CA MET A 44 7.31 8.09 0.45
C MET A 44 7.46 6.62 0.04
N SER A 45 6.39 6.02 -0.47
CA SER A 45 6.43 4.72 -1.13
C SER A 45 5.85 4.76 -2.54
N VAL A 46 6.43 3.98 -3.45
CA VAL A 46 5.98 3.82 -4.84
C VAL A 46 5.66 2.35 -5.08
N GLY A 47 4.60 2.07 -5.82
CA GLY A 47 4.34 0.75 -6.39
C GLY A 47 4.29 0.82 -7.91
N VAL A 48 4.87 -0.15 -8.59
CA VAL A 48 4.86 -0.24 -10.07
C VAL A 48 4.52 -1.67 -10.49
N ARG A 49 3.60 -1.80 -11.46
CA ARG A 49 3.28 -3.08 -12.08
C ARG A 49 4.07 -3.24 -13.37
N GLY A 50 4.88 -4.28 -13.47
CA GLY A 50 5.52 -4.75 -14.70
C GLY A 50 4.67 -5.80 -15.42
N LYS A 51 5.23 -6.37 -16.50
CA LYS A 51 4.58 -7.43 -17.28
C LYS A 51 4.51 -8.76 -16.52
N ASP A 52 5.63 -9.14 -15.91
CA ASP A 52 5.82 -10.43 -15.24
C ASP A 52 6.12 -10.28 -13.73
N CYS A 53 6.22 -9.04 -13.23
CA CYS A 53 6.49 -8.72 -11.83
C CYS A 53 5.68 -7.52 -11.34
N ALA A 54 5.59 -7.36 -10.02
CA ALA A 54 5.14 -6.12 -9.39
C ALA A 54 6.08 -5.76 -8.25
N VAL A 55 6.32 -4.47 -8.07
CA VAL A 55 7.30 -3.97 -7.11
C VAL A 55 6.69 -2.90 -6.24
N VAL A 56 7.14 -2.85 -4.99
CA VAL A 56 6.91 -1.76 -4.05
C VAL A 56 8.23 -1.29 -3.49
N LEU A 57 8.38 0.02 -3.38
CA LEU A 57 9.56 0.68 -2.88
C LEU A 57 9.15 1.62 -1.76
N SER A 58 9.97 1.70 -0.72
CA SER A 58 9.80 2.66 0.37
C SER A 58 11.11 3.33 0.69
N GLN A 59 11.06 4.61 1.04
CA GLN A 59 12.19 5.28 1.65
C GLN A 59 12.45 4.71 3.05
N LYS A 60 13.69 4.28 3.30
CA LYS A 60 14.17 3.87 4.62
C LYS A 60 14.88 5.03 5.30
N LYS A 61 14.24 5.62 6.30
CA LYS A 61 14.84 6.64 7.16
C LYS A 61 15.16 6.05 8.52
N VAL A 62 16.45 5.88 8.80
CA VAL A 62 16.94 5.55 10.14
C VAL A 62 17.50 6.84 10.75
N PRO A 63 16.80 7.46 11.72
CA PRO A 63 17.15 8.81 12.18
C PRO A 63 18.43 8.85 13.01
N ASP A 64 18.79 7.73 13.66
CA ASP A 64 19.94 7.64 14.56
C ASP A 64 20.82 6.45 14.14
N LYS A 65 22.14 6.65 14.15
CA LYS A 65 23.13 5.62 13.82
C LYS A 65 23.17 4.48 14.85
N LEU A 66 22.65 4.71 16.05
CA LEU A 66 22.56 3.70 17.10
C LEU A 66 21.34 2.79 16.97
N ILE A 67 20.38 3.13 16.11
CA ILE A 67 19.25 2.26 15.80
C ILE A 67 19.73 1.17 14.86
N ASP A 68 19.44 -0.08 15.19
CA ASP A 68 19.64 -1.21 14.28
C ASP A 68 18.74 -1.03 13.04
N PRO A 69 19.32 -0.80 11.84
CA PRO A 69 18.55 -0.58 10.62
C PRO A 69 17.67 -1.77 10.25
N SER A 70 18.01 -2.99 10.67
CA SER A 70 17.22 -4.19 10.39
C SER A 70 15.86 -4.20 11.10
N SER A 71 15.73 -3.42 12.20
CA SER A 71 14.51 -3.32 13.00
C SER A 71 13.45 -2.37 12.41
N VAL A 72 13.86 -1.50 11.48
CA VAL A 72 13.00 -0.52 10.81
C VAL A 72 12.65 -1.06 9.42
N THR A 73 11.38 -1.32 9.20
CA THR A 73 10.85 -1.76 7.90
C THR A 73 9.47 -1.18 7.62
N HIS A 74 9.22 -0.84 6.35
CA HIS A 74 7.91 -0.48 5.83
C HIS A 74 7.30 -1.54 4.94
N ILE A 75 8.06 -2.60 4.65
CA ILE A 75 7.70 -3.67 3.72
C ILE A 75 7.44 -4.95 4.50
N PHE A 76 6.30 -5.57 4.25
CA PHE A 76 5.84 -6.73 5.00
C PHE A 76 5.27 -7.80 4.09
N GLN A 77 5.59 -9.05 4.39
CA GLN A 77 4.97 -10.22 3.79
C GLN A 77 3.67 -10.55 4.54
N LEU A 78 2.53 -10.58 3.84
CA LEU A 78 1.23 -10.89 4.43
C LEU A 78 0.87 -12.37 4.28
N SER A 79 1.29 -12.96 3.17
CA SER A 79 1.21 -14.39 2.88
C SER A 79 2.39 -14.79 1.98
N PRO A 80 2.61 -16.08 1.67
CA PRO A 80 3.59 -16.50 0.67
C PRO A 80 3.46 -15.78 -0.69
N SER A 81 2.23 -15.50 -1.12
CA SER A 81 1.92 -14.89 -2.42
C SER A 81 1.71 -13.37 -2.41
N VAL A 82 1.39 -12.77 -1.26
CA VAL A 82 1.06 -11.34 -1.14
C VAL A 82 2.02 -10.63 -0.20
N GLY A 83 2.66 -9.58 -0.72
CA GLY A 83 3.42 -8.63 0.07
C GLY A 83 2.83 -7.24 0.01
N CYS A 84 3.34 -6.35 0.85
CA CYS A 84 2.87 -4.98 0.92
C CYS A 84 3.94 -4.00 1.37
N VAL A 85 3.71 -2.73 1.05
CA VAL A 85 4.34 -1.59 1.71
C VAL A 85 3.27 -0.81 2.48
N MET A 86 3.59 -0.44 3.71
CA MET A 86 2.74 0.37 4.59
C MET A 86 3.33 1.77 4.70
N THR A 87 2.55 2.79 4.36
CA THR A 87 2.98 4.19 4.47
C THR A 87 2.15 4.94 5.49
N GLY A 88 2.79 5.55 6.48
CA GLY A 88 2.16 6.33 7.53
C GLY A 88 2.70 5.96 8.91
N SER A 89 1.84 5.92 9.93
CA SER A 89 2.25 5.56 11.29
C SER A 89 2.76 4.12 11.35
N ILE A 90 4.04 3.93 11.74
CA ILE A 90 4.65 2.59 11.83
C ILE A 90 3.97 1.70 12.87
N ALA A 91 3.45 2.28 13.95
CA ALA A 91 2.71 1.54 14.97
C ALA A 91 1.39 0.98 14.40
N ASP A 92 0.70 1.81 13.62
CA ASP A 92 -0.53 1.39 12.93
C ASP A 92 -0.23 0.37 11.83
N ALA A 93 0.87 0.56 11.09
CA ALA A 93 1.32 -0.36 10.06
C ALA A 93 1.51 -1.76 10.66
N ARG A 94 2.26 -1.89 11.75
CA ARG A 94 2.49 -3.20 12.40
C ARG A 94 1.19 -3.84 12.87
N ALA A 95 0.30 -3.07 13.51
CA ALA A 95 -1.00 -3.58 13.96
C ALA A 95 -1.87 -4.05 12.78
N PHE A 96 -1.88 -3.28 11.69
CA PHE A 96 -2.67 -3.58 10.50
C PHE A 96 -2.12 -4.77 9.71
N VAL A 97 -0.79 -4.90 9.60
CA VAL A 97 -0.11 -6.07 9.03
C VAL A 97 -0.50 -7.34 9.77
N GLN A 98 -0.45 -7.33 11.11
CA GLN A 98 -0.86 -8.50 11.90
C GLN A 98 -2.33 -8.87 11.66
N ARG A 99 -3.20 -7.87 11.53
CA ARG A 99 -4.60 -8.11 11.17
C ARG A 99 -4.72 -8.74 9.78
N ALA A 100 -4.01 -8.22 8.78
CA ALA A 100 -4.05 -8.70 7.41
C ALA A 100 -3.49 -10.13 7.27
N ILE A 101 -2.39 -10.46 7.97
CA ILE A 101 -1.86 -11.82 8.07
C ILE A 101 -2.92 -12.78 8.62
N GLY A 102 -3.64 -12.36 9.66
CA GLY A 102 -4.74 -13.14 10.25
C GLY A 102 -5.84 -13.43 9.24
N GLU A 103 -6.28 -12.42 8.46
CA GLU A 103 -7.30 -12.60 7.43
C GLU A 103 -6.84 -13.53 6.29
N ALA A 104 -5.60 -13.37 5.82
CA ALA A 104 -5.03 -14.23 4.78
C ALA A 104 -4.87 -15.68 5.27
N SER A 105 -4.41 -15.87 6.51
CA SER A 105 -4.26 -17.20 7.13
C SER A 105 -5.60 -17.88 7.35
N GLU A 106 -6.62 -17.14 7.81
CA GLU A 106 -7.97 -17.65 7.99
C GLU A 106 -8.60 -18.05 6.65
N PHE A 107 -8.41 -17.24 5.59
CA PHE A 107 -8.83 -17.60 4.25
C PHE A 107 -8.19 -18.90 3.79
N ARG A 108 -6.86 -19.00 3.89
CA ARG A 108 -6.12 -20.22 3.50
C ARG A 108 -6.58 -21.44 4.28
N TYR A 109 -6.80 -21.31 5.58
CA TYR A 109 -7.33 -22.38 6.41
C TYR A 109 -8.72 -22.86 5.94
N LYS A 110 -9.60 -21.93 5.56
CA LYS A 110 -10.98 -22.24 5.13
C LYS A 110 -11.07 -22.83 3.73
N PHE A 111 -10.28 -22.31 2.79
CA PHE A 111 -10.43 -22.63 1.37
C PHE A 111 -9.32 -23.54 0.82
N GLY A 112 -8.21 -23.70 1.54
CA GLY A 112 -7.11 -24.61 1.17
C GLY A 112 -6.11 -24.04 0.16
N TYR A 113 -6.26 -22.78 -0.27
CA TYR A 113 -5.34 -22.10 -1.19
C TYR A 113 -5.04 -20.67 -0.72
N GLU A 114 -3.99 -20.06 -1.27
CA GLU A 114 -3.57 -18.70 -0.92
C GLU A 114 -4.64 -17.64 -1.28
N MET A 115 -4.84 -16.66 -0.41
CA MET A 115 -5.81 -15.60 -0.65
C MET A 115 -5.39 -14.72 -1.83
N PRO A 116 -6.24 -14.57 -2.87
CA PRO A 116 -5.97 -13.64 -3.97
C PRO A 116 -5.83 -12.20 -3.47
N CYS A 117 -4.99 -11.41 -4.13
CA CYS A 117 -4.64 -10.06 -3.68
C CYS A 117 -5.83 -9.10 -3.75
N ASP A 118 -6.69 -9.22 -4.75
CA ASP A 118 -7.93 -8.43 -4.87
C ASP A 118 -8.90 -8.73 -3.71
N ALA A 119 -9.02 -10.01 -3.32
CA ALA A 119 -9.84 -10.44 -2.20
C ALA A 119 -9.27 -9.92 -0.88
N LEU A 120 -7.95 -9.99 -0.69
CA LEU A 120 -7.29 -9.47 0.50
C LEU A 120 -7.43 -7.94 0.57
N ALA A 121 -7.21 -7.23 -0.54
CA ALA A 121 -7.41 -5.78 -0.66
C ALA A 121 -8.83 -5.37 -0.24
N LYS A 122 -9.85 -6.04 -0.80
CA LYS A 122 -11.24 -5.83 -0.43
C LYS A 122 -11.50 -6.09 1.05
N ARG A 123 -10.92 -7.16 1.60
CA ARG A 123 -11.11 -7.54 3.00
C ARG A 123 -10.52 -6.51 3.96
N ILE A 124 -9.27 -6.10 3.75
CA ILE A 124 -8.62 -5.11 4.60
C ILE A 124 -9.25 -3.72 4.45
N ALA A 125 -9.71 -3.36 3.26
CA ALA A 125 -10.44 -2.12 3.02
C ALA A 125 -11.78 -2.07 3.78
N ASN A 126 -12.54 -3.18 3.78
CA ASN A 126 -13.74 -3.29 4.60
C ASN A 126 -13.44 -3.15 6.10
N ILE A 127 -12.31 -3.70 6.58
CA ILE A 127 -11.89 -3.53 7.97
C ILE A 127 -11.60 -2.05 8.25
N SER A 128 -10.82 -1.37 7.41
CA SER A 128 -10.55 0.07 7.54
C SER A 128 -11.84 0.90 7.58
N GLN A 129 -12.79 0.59 6.69
CA GLN A 129 -14.08 1.28 6.64
C GLN A 129 -14.88 1.15 7.94
N VAL A 130 -14.85 -0.01 8.59
CA VAL A 130 -15.54 -0.18 9.88
C VAL A 130 -14.99 0.79 10.95
N TYR A 131 -13.68 1.08 10.91
CA TYR A 131 -13.04 2.00 11.85
C TYR A 131 -13.41 3.47 11.58
N THR A 132 -13.73 3.83 10.34
CA THR A 132 -14.23 5.18 10.02
C THR A 132 -15.69 5.36 10.45
N GLN A 133 -16.51 4.32 10.29
CA GLN A 133 -17.94 4.38 10.60
C GLN A 133 -18.28 4.33 12.09
N ARG A 134 -17.44 3.69 12.92
CA ARG A 134 -17.67 3.57 14.36
C ARG A 134 -17.08 4.77 15.08
N ALA A 135 -17.92 5.63 15.66
CA ALA A 135 -17.50 6.89 16.28
C ALA A 135 -16.35 6.75 17.28
N TYR A 136 -16.39 5.73 18.15
CA TYR A 136 -15.40 5.48 19.19
C TYR A 136 -14.09 4.84 18.71
N MET A 137 -14.00 4.42 17.44
CA MET A 137 -12.81 3.79 16.87
C MET A 137 -11.92 4.83 16.20
N ARG A 138 -10.61 4.76 16.43
CA ARG A 138 -9.61 5.55 15.69
C ARG A 138 -9.17 4.76 14.45
N PRO A 139 -9.36 5.26 13.21
CA PRO A 139 -8.88 4.57 12.02
C PRO A 139 -7.36 4.52 11.95
N TYR A 140 -6.88 3.54 11.19
CA TYR A 140 -5.46 3.33 10.96
C TYR A 140 -4.89 4.45 10.09
N GLY A 141 -3.87 5.15 10.56
CA GLY A 141 -3.19 6.21 9.84
C GLY A 141 -2.17 5.67 8.83
N VAL A 142 -2.57 4.69 8.00
CA VAL A 142 -1.70 4.06 7.00
C VAL A 142 -2.41 3.86 5.66
N ALA A 143 -1.69 4.14 4.58
CA ALA A 143 -2.04 3.65 3.25
C ALA A 143 -1.29 2.33 3.01
N THR A 144 -2.00 1.33 2.52
CA THR A 144 -1.42 0.01 2.21
C THR A 144 -1.34 -0.14 0.70
N THR A 145 -0.16 -0.47 0.19
CA THR A 145 0.00 -0.90 -1.21
C THR A 145 0.40 -2.36 -1.23
N LEU A 146 -0.41 -3.20 -1.86
CA LEU A 146 -0.25 -4.65 -1.97
C LEU A 146 0.30 -5.03 -3.34
N ILE A 147 1.15 -6.05 -3.39
CA ILE A 147 1.60 -6.70 -4.62
C ILE A 147 1.46 -8.21 -4.52
N SER A 148 1.12 -8.84 -5.64
CA SER A 148 1.10 -10.30 -5.80
C SER A 148 1.33 -10.70 -7.25
N LEU A 149 1.74 -11.95 -7.47
CA LEU A 149 1.69 -12.56 -8.80
C LEU A 149 0.50 -13.53 -8.83
N ASP A 150 -0.59 -13.10 -9.46
CA ASP A 150 -1.80 -13.92 -9.59
C ASP A 150 -1.67 -14.90 -10.76
N SER A 151 -2.16 -16.13 -10.59
CA SER A 151 -2.05 -17.17 -11.61
C SER A 151 -2.91 -16.94 -12.85
N GLU A 152 -4.01 -16.20 -12.72
CA GLU A 152 -4.94 -15.92 -13.82
C GLU A 152 -4.71 -14.52 -14.40
N PHE A 153 -4.51 -13.52 -13.53
CA PHE A 153 -4.43 -12.12 -13.93
C PHE A 153 -2.99 -11.58 -14.01
N GLY A 154 -1.98 -12.39 -13.68
CA GLY A 154 -0.58 -11.97 -13.66
C GLY A 154 -0.29 -10.98 -12.52
N PRO A 155 0.71 -10.09 -12.67
CA PRO A 155 1.09 -9.17 -11.62
C PRO A 155 -0.05 -8.24 -11.20
N GLN A 156 -0.28 -8.14 -9.88
CA GLN A 156 -1.29 -7.28 -9.30
C GLN A 156 -0.64 -6.21 -8.41
N LEU A 157 -1.19 -5.01 -8.46
CA LEU A 157 -0.83 -3.88 -7.60
C LEU A 157 -2.12 -3.24 -7.12
N TYR A 158 -2.39 -3.31 -5.82
CA TYR A 158 -3.58 -2.70 -5.21
C TYR A 158 -3.17 -1.68 -4.18
N LYS A 159 -3.91 -0.58 -4.06
CA LYS A 159 -3.77 0.35 -2.94
C LYS A 159 -5.08 0.43 -2.18
N CYS A 160 -4.98 0.38 -0.85
CA CYS A 160 -6.07 0.52 0.10
C CYS A 160 -5.82 1.75 0.95
N ASP A 161 -6.82 2.62 1.07
CA ASP A 161 -6.76 3.80 1.91
C ASP A 161 -7.41 3.56 3.30
N PRO A 162 -7.17 4.44 4.29
CA PRO A 162 -7.81 4.37 5.60
C PRO A 162 -9.34 4.47 5.57
N ALA A 163 -9.92 5.08 4.53
CA ALA A 163 -11.36 5.22 4.36
C ALA A 163 -12.04 3.91 3.95
N GLY A 164 -11.25 2.92 3.51
CA GLY A 164 -11.70 1.64 3.03
C GLY A 164 -12.03 1.64 1.54
N TYR A 165 -11.52 2.61 0.80
CA TYR A 165 -11.42 2.54 -0.65
C TYR A 165 -10.20 1.69 -1.03
N TYR A 166 -10.41 0.79 -1.99
CA TYR A 166 -9.33 0.01 -2.58
C TYR A 166 -9.49 -0.02 -4.09
N THR A 167 -8.39 0.01 -4.82
CA THR A 167 -8.40 -0.10 -6.28
C THR A 167 -7.08 -0.65 -6.81
N GLY A 168 -7.15 -1.26 -7.99
CA GLY A 168 -5.99 -1.74 -8.73
C GLY A 168 -5.28 -0.58 -9.44
N TYR A 169 -3.95 -0.63 -9.48
CA TYR A 169 -3.11 0.40 -10.07
C TYR A 169 -2.11 -0.20 -11.07
N LYS A 170 -1.72 0.63 -12.04
CA LYS A 170 -0.59 0.36 -12.94
C LYS A 170 0.72 0.87 -12.34
N GLY A 171 0.64 2.02 -11.68
CA GLY A 171 1.64 2.56 -10.78
C GLY A 171 0.92 3.39 -9.73
N THR A 172 1.43 3.40 -8.51
CA THR A 172 0.84 4.16 -7.41
C THR A 172 1.92 4.72 -6.49
N ALA A 173 1.56 5.69 -5.66
CA ALA A 173 2.44 6.28 -4.68
C ALA A 173 1.64 6.63 -3.42
N SER A 174 2.31 6.68 -2.27
CA SER A 174 1.74 7.15 -1.00
C SER A 174 2.78 7.94 -0.22
N GLY A 175 2.41 9.11 0.31
CA GLY A 175 3.32 9.97 1.08
C GLY A 175 3.19 11.45 0.70
N PRO A 176 4.12 12.32 1.18
CA PRO A 176 4.00 13.77 1.04
C PRO A 176 3.96 14.31 -0.39
N LYS A 177 4.68 13.68 -1.32
CA LYS A 177 4.79 14.09 -2.72
C LYS A 177 4.08 13.13 -3.69
N GLN A 178 2.92 12.62 -3.25
CA GLN A 178 2.17 11.61 -4.00
C GLN A 178 1.75 12.11 -5.40
N GLN A 179 1.34 13.38 -5.51
CA GLN A 179 0.84 13.91 -6.79
C GLN A 179 1.95 14.03 -7.83
N GLU A 180 3.14 14.47 -7.42
CA GLU A 180 4.32 14.54 -8.26
C GLU A 180 4.77 13.16 -8.72
N ALA A 181 4.69 12.16 -7.84
CA ALA A 181 4.97 10.77 -8.18
C ALA A 181 3.98 10.22 -9.21
N PHE A 182 2.67 10.51 -9.08
CA PHE A 182 1.69 10.15 -10.12
C PHE A 182 2.03 10.80 -11.46
N ASN A 183 2.32 12.11 -11.47
CA ASN A 183 2.67 12.81 -12.70
C ASN A 183 3.94 12.23 -13.37
N HIS A 184 4.92 11.79 -12.58
CA HIS A 184 6.13 11.15 -13.10
C HIS A 184 5.83 9.75 -13.68
N LEU A 185 5.07 8.92 -12.93
CA LEU A 185 4.68 7.59 -13.37
C LEU A 185 3.81 7.63 -14.63
N GLU A 186 2.86 8.55 -14.74
CA GLU A 186 2.02 8.73 -15.92
C GLU A 186 2.87 9.00 -17.19
N LYS A 187 3.88 9.87 -17.07
CA LYS A 187 4.81 10.17 -18.17
C LYS A 187 5.64 8.96 -18.57
N LYS A 188 6.15 8.20 -17.59
CA LYS A 188 7.02 7.04 -17.84
C LYS A 188 6.26 5.82 -18.36
N LEU A 189 5.05 5.57 -17.86
CA LEU A 189 4.19 4.47 -18.29
C LEU A 189 3.50 4.74 -19.64
N LYS A 190 3.41 6.00 -20.09
CA LYS A 190 2.85 6.37 -21.41
C LYS A 190 1.48 5.75 -21.69
N ASN A 191 0.60 5.74 -20.69
CA ASN A 191 -0.75 5.14 -20.72
C ASN A 191 -0.81 3.62 -20.91
N LYS A 192 0.32 2.90 -20.93
CA LYS A 192 0.36 1.43 -20.97
C LYS A 192 -0.22 0.83 -19.69
N ASP A 193 -0.59 -0.44 -19.74
CA ASP A 193 -1.14 -1.15 -18.58
C ASP A 193 -0.09 -1.60 -17.56
N CYS A 194 1.17 -1.70 -17.98
CA CYS A 194 2.31 -2.03 -17.13
C CYS A 194 3.57 -1.32 -17.63
N ALA A 195 4.59 -1.27 -16.78
CA ALA A 195 5.94 -0.89 -17.16
C ALA A 195 6.54 -1.93 -18.11
N ASP A 196 7.27 -1.46 -19.13
CA ASP A 196 7.98 -2.31 -20.07
C ASP A 196 9.27 -2.86 -19.44
N GLY A 197 9.77 -3.95 -20.01
CA GLY A 197 11.07 -4.50 -19.68
C GLY A 197 11.02 -5.64 -18.67
N SER A 198 12.21 -5.94 -18.16
CA SER A 198 12.51 -6.95 -17.16
C SER A 198 12.17 -6.47 -15.75
N TRP A 199 12.33 -7.32 -14.73
CA TRP A 199 12.04 -6.88 -13.36
C TRP A 199 13.02 -5.77 -12.91
N GLU A 200 14.24 -5.80 -13.44
CA GLU A 200 15.27 -4.79 -13.26
C GLU A 200 14.75 -3.42 -13.72
N ASP A 201 14.23 -3.33 -14.94
CA ASP A 201 13.71 -2.08 -15.52
C ASP A 201 12.54 -1.51 -14.69
N VAL A 202 11.70 -2.40 -14.13
CA VAL A 202 10.55 -2.02 -13.31
C VAL A 202 11.00 -1.49 -11.93
N VAL A 203 12.00 -2.13 -11.32
CA VAL A 203 12.63 -1.64 -10.08
C VAL A 203 13.30 -0.29 -10.31
N GLU A 204 14.08 -0.17 -11.39
CA GLU A 204 14.78 1.05 -11.75
C GLU A 204 13.80 2.21 -11.99
N LEU A 205 12.68 1.97 -12.68
CA LEU A 205 11.61 2.97 -12.82
C LEU A 205 11.06 3.43 -11.46
N GLY A 206 10.89 2.52 -10.52
CA GLY A 206 10.48 2.83 -9.15
C GLY A 206 11.49 3.72 -8.42
N ILE A 207 12.78 3.36 -8.50
CA ILE A 207 13.88 4.13 -7.89
C ILE A 207 13.96 5.52 -8.53
N THR A 208 14.04 5.63 -9.86
CA THR A 208 14.08 6.91 -10.58
C THR A 208 12.87 7.79 -10.24
N THR A 209 11.69 7.19 -10.05
CA THR A 209 10.50 7.94 -9.62
C THR A 209 10.68 8.53 -8.24
N LEU A 210 11.14 7.74 -7.25
CA LEU A 210 11.43 8.23 -5.91
C LEU A 210 12.52 9.33 -5.93
N SER A 211 13.64 9.09 -6.62
CA SER A 211 14.76 10.02 -6.71
C SER A 211 14.36 11.35 -7.34
N THR A 212 13.61 11.31 -8.45
CA THR A 212 13.14 12.51 -9.15
C THR A 212 12.19 13.34 -8.27
N VAL A 213 11.21 12.67 -7.65
CA VAL A 213 10.18 13.34 -6.85
C VAL A 213 10.75 13.94 -5.57
N LEU A 214 11.63 13.19 -4.90
CA LEU A 214 12.26 13.63 -3.66
C LEU A 214 13.46 14.54 -3.91
N SER A 215 14.01 14.53 -5.13
CA SER A 215 15.25 15.23 -5.51
C SER A 215 16.42 14.78 -4.64
N VAL A 216 16.57 13.46 -4.51
CA VAL A 216 17.57 12.80 -3.65
C VAL A 216 18.16 11.62 -4.40
N ASP A 217 19.48 11.49 -4.34
CA ASP A 217 20.20 10.29 -4.75
C ASP A 217 20.29 9.33 -3.57
N PHE A 218 19.69 8.15 -3.73
CA PHE A 218 19.61 7.16 -2.65
C PHE A 218 20.85 6.29 -2.59
N LYS A 219 21.21 5.90 -1.37
CA LYS A 219 22.11 4.76 -1.12
C LYS A 219 21.31 3.49 -0.88
N LYS A 220 21.94 2.32 -1.05
CA LYS A 220 21.30 1.01 -0.83
C LYS A 220 20.58 0.84 0.51
N GLY A 221 21.14 1.38 1.60
CA GLY A 221 20.52 1.34 2.93
C GLY A 221 19.39 2.34 3.17
N GLU A 222 19.10 3.22 2.21
CA GLU A 222 18.05 4.25 2.30
C GLU A 222 16.77 3.86 1.54
N LEU A 223 16.75 2.66 0.95
CA LEU A 223 15.62 2.11 0.22
C LEU A 223 15.28 0.72 0.76
N GLU A 224 13.99 0.42 0.76
CA GLU A 224 13.49 -0.95 0.89
C GLU A 224 12.69 -1.26 -0.37
N ILE A 225 12.94 -2.42 -0.97
CA ILE A 225 12.27 -2.85 -2.20
C ILE A 225 11.71 -4.25 -2.00
N GLY A 226 10.42 -4.40 -2.22
CA GLY A 226 9.69 -5.66 -2.21
C GLY A 226 9.23 -6.01 -3.62
N ILE A 227 9.32 -7.28 -3.99
CA ILE A 227 9.02 -7.76 -5.34
C ILE A 227 8.27 -9.10 -5.29
N VAL A 228 7.41 -9.30 -6.28
CA VAL A 228 6.84 -10.60 -6.70
C VAL A 228 7.15 -10.81 -8.18
N GLY A 229 7.39 -12.05 -8.60
CA GLY A 229 7.84 -12.33 -9.98
C GLY A 229 9.29 -11.87 -10.25
N GLY A 230 10.06 -11.62 -9.19
CA GLY A 230 11.49 -11.24 -9.25
C GLY A 230 12.41 -12.46 -9.27
N PRO A 231 13.74 -12.27 -9.24
CA PRO A 231 14.67 -13.40 -9.30
C PRO A 231 14.52 -14.29 -8.07
N LYS A 232 14.70 -15.60 -8.24
CA LYS A 232 14.78 -16.55 -7.13
C LYS A 232 15.99 -16.23 -6.24
N LYS A 233 15.85 -16.47 -4.94
CA LYS A 233 16.98 -16.31 -3.99
C LYS A 233 18.13 -17.29 -4.24
N ASP A 234 17.81 -18.51 -4.72
CA ASP A 234 18.75 -19.64 -4.74
C ASP A 234 19.16 -20.08 -6.17
N GLY A 235 18.93 -19.25 -7.20
CA GLY A 235 19.35 -19.60 -8.56
C GLY A 235 18.66 -18.80 -9.68
N GLU A 236 18.73 -19.34 -10.89
CA GLU A 236 18.16 -18.70 -12.08
C GLU A 236 16.63 -18.87 -12.17
N GLY A 237 15.95 -17.83 -12.67
CA GLY A 237 14.51 -17.80 -12.91
C GLY A 237 13.74 -16.92 -11.93
N THR A 238 12.43 -16.83 -12.13
CA THR A 238 11.54 -15.95 -11.34
C THR A 238 10.80 -16.72 -10.24
N ASP A 239 10.58 -16.06 -9.10
CA ASP A 239 9.79 -16.56 -7.98
C ASP A 239 8.42 -15.86 -7.95
N PRO A 240 7.28 -16.58 -8.01
CA PRO A 240 5.97 -15.98 -7.84
C PRO A 240 5.74 -15.43 -6.42
N GLY A 241 6.50 -15.90 -5.43
CA GLY A 241 6.40 -15.48 -4.04
C GLY A 241 6.90 -14.06 -3.81
N PHE A 242 6.42 -13.46 -2.73
CA PHE A 242 6.91 -12.15 -2.28
C PHE A 242 8.26 -12.27 -1.59
N ARG A 243 9.19 -11.37 -1.91
CA ARG A 243 10.43 -11.17 -1.13
C ARG A 243 10.89 -9.71 -1.14
N ALA A 244 11.71 -9.36 -0.16
CA ALA A 244 12.52 -8.16 -0.21
C ALA A 244 13.81 -8.40 -1.02
N LEU A 245 14.28 -7.38 -1.73
CA LEU A 245 15.61 -7.35 -2.34
C LEU A 245 16.69 -7.15 -1.26
N THR A 246 17.89 -7.66 -1.51
CA THR A 246 19.06 -7.40 -0.65
C THR A 246 19.68 -6.04 -0.96
N GLU A 247 20.53 -5.54 -0.06
CA GLU A 247 21.21 -4.27 -0.29
C GLU A 247 22.13 -4.34 -1.51
N GLU A 248 22.73 -5.49 -1.80
CA GLU A 248 23.57 -5.71 -2.99
C GLU A 248 22.75 -5.62 -4.27
N GLU A 249 21.59 -6.29 -4.33
CA GLU A 249 20.68 -6.20 -5.48
C GLU A 249 20.24 -4.75 -5.74
N ILE A 250 19.97 -3.99 -4.66
CA ILE A 250 19.61 -2.57 -4.75
C ILE A 250 20.80 -1.73 -5.24
N ASP A 251 22.01 -1.99 -4.75
CA ASP A 251 23.25 -1.29 -5.15
C ASP A 251 23.53 -1.46 -6.65
N GLU A 252 23.36 -2.68 -7.16
CA GLU A 252 23.48 -2.96 -8.60
C GLU A 252 22.48 -2.16 -9.43
N ARG A 253 21.22 -2.04 -8.97
CA ARG A 253 20.22 -1.24 -9.67
C ARG A 253 20.56 0.25 -9.63
N LEU A 254 21.07 0.75 -8.50
CA LEU A 254 21.51 2.14 -8.37
C LEU A 254 22.68 2.45 -9.31
N GLN A 255 23.64 1.54 -9.43
CA GLN A 255 24.77 1.66 -10.38
C GLN A 255 24.26 1.63 -11.83
N ALA A 256 23.37 0.71 -12.17
CA ALA A 256 22.79 0.63 -13.51
C ALA A 256 22.01 1.89 -13.92
N ILE A 257 21.37 2.58 -12.97
CA ILE A 257 20.74 3.89 -13.21
C ILE A 257 21.81 4.95 -13.48
N ALA A 258 22.85 5.02 -12.65
CA ALA A 258 23.93 5.99 -12.79
C ALA A 258 24.73 5.83 -14.10
N ASP A 259 24.86 4.61 -14.62
CA ASP A 259 25.54 4.33 -15.89
C ASP A 259 24.69 4.70 -17.13
N LYS A 260 23.36 4.85 -16.96
CA LYS A 260 22.43 5.24 -18.02
C LYS A 260 22.25 6.75 -18.17
N ASP A 261 22.63 7.52 -17.14
CA ASP A 261 22.57 8.99 -17.09
C ASP A 261 23.82 9.64 -17.72
#